data_AF-A0A6M3LBR3-F1
#
_entry.id   AF-A0A6M3LBR3-F1
#
_cell.length_a   1.000
_cell.length_b   1.000
_cell.length_c   1.000
_cell.angle_alpha   90.00
_cell.angle_beta   90.00
_cell.angle_gamma   90.00
#
_symmetry.space_group_name_H-M   'P 1'
#
loop_
_entity.id
_entity.type
_entity.pdbx_description
1 polymer ?
#
loop_
_entity_poly.entity_id
_entity_poly.type
_entity_poly.pdbx_seq_one_letter_code
_entity_poly.pdbx_strand_id
1 'polypeptide(L)'
;LQNPTEKNATVRHAIMTGETGMYGGFKTIATGSRMRLPQKWLNLFGGPENEHYGTDYQTAPFKVSSDCCYYMKERPCDIYAKKTGRSPYMGLMASEGGQREKVLVKTGCNLYGKTVTRSCPFAIFSRQDILRLALEMETPIPAIYGEIKQQPNGLLETTRAKRTGCSMCGFGIHIEKRPHRFDRLLHDNPKEWSFWMYDMGWGKVLDYIGIAWESEIETQAQMNL
;
A
#
# COMPACT_ATOMS: atom_id res chain seq x y z
N LEU A 1 11.32 7.78 -12.92
CA LEU A 1 12.79 7.80 -13.01
C LEU A 1 13.29 6.77 -14.02
N GLN A 2 13.05 5.46 -13.84
CA GLN A 2 13.60 4.41 -14.71
C GLN A 2 13.19 4.42 -16.20
N ASN A 3 12.07 5.06 -16.58
CA ASN A 3 11.62 5.18 -17.97
C ASN A 3 11.29 6.65 -18.29
N PRO A 4 12.31 7.50 -18.51
CA PRO A 4 12.10 8.92 -18.77
C PRO A 4 11.45 9.11 -20.14
N THR A 5 10.39 9.92 -20.18
CA THR A 5 9.72 10.37 -21.42
C THR A 5 9.36 11.85 -21.27
N GLU A 6 9.09 12.56 -22.37
CA GLU A 6 8.64 13.95 -22.28
C GLU A 6 7.37 14.09 -21.42
N LYS A 7 6.44 13.14 -21.55
CA LYS A 7 5.16 13.14 -20.84
C LYS A 7 5.30 13.09 -19.31
N ASN A 8 6.36 12.47 -18.80
CA ASN A 8 6.58 12.36 -17.35
C ASN A 8 7.69 13.30 -16.84
N ALA A 9 8.22 14.20 -17.68
CA ALA A 9 9.30 15.14 -17.30
C ALA A 9 8.96 16.00 -16.09
N THR A 10 7.78 16.61 -16.07
CA THR A 10 7.33 17.45 -14.95
C THR A 10 7.24 16.67 -13.64
N VAL A 11 6.79 15.41 -13.69
CA VAL A 11 6.66 14.57 -12.49
C VAL A 11 8.03 14.11 -12.01
N ARG A 12 8.94 13.74 -12.92
CA ARG A 12 10.32 13.39 -12.56
C ARG A 12 11.03 14.57 -11.91
N HIS A 13 10.88 15.78 -12.46
CA HIS A 13 11.41 17.00 -11.85
C HIS A 13 10.88 17.20 -10.43
N ALA A 14 9.57 17.13 -10.25
CA ALA A 14 8.97 17.26 -8.93
C ALA A 14 9.43 16.19 -7.92
N ILE A 15 9.70 14.97 -8.38
CA ILE A 15 10.26 13.88 -7.56
C ILE A 15 11.71 14.17 -7.15
N MET A 16 12.52 14.72 -8.06
CA MET A 16 13.93 15.00 -7.81
C MET A 16 14.14 16.25 -6.92
N THR A 17 13.43 17.34 -7.23
CA THR A 17 13.67 18.66 -6.62
C THR A 17 12.61 19.07 -5.60
N GLY A 18 11.41 18.51 -5.67
CA GLY A 18 10.24 18.97 -4.91
C GLY A 18 9.52 20.16 -5.53
N GLU A 19 10.01 20.69 -6.64
CA GLU A 19 9.38 21.81 -7.34
C GLU A 19 8.26 21.31 -8.24
N THR A 20 7.10 21.92 -8.12
CA THR A 20 5.90 21.50 -8.87
C THR A 20 5.51 22.56 -9.89
N GLY A 21 4.94 22.13 -11.02
CA GLY A 21 4.39 23.05 -12.01
C GLY A 21 3.01 23.59 -11.62
N MET A 22 2.32 24.20 -12.59
CA MET A 22 0.99 24.80 -12.42
C MET A 22 -0.03 23.88 -11.74
N TYR A 23 -0.09 22.60 -12.15
CA TYR A 23 -1.01 21.63 -11.54
C TYR A 23 -0.73 21.37 -10.06
N GLY A 24 0.54 21.44 -9.64
CA GLY A 24 0.94 21.33 -8.24
C GLY A 24 0.89 22.66 -7.47
N GLY A 25 0.46 23.74 -8.12
CA GLY A 25 0.35 25.08 -7.52
C GLY A 25 1.70 25.77 -7.31
N PHE A 26 2.70 25.49 -8.16
CA PHE A 26 4.02 26.13 -8.11
C PHE A 26 4.71 26.04 -6.74
N LYS A 27 4.49 24.93 -6.02
CA LYS A 27 5.08 24.68 -4.71
C LYS A 27 6.52 24.20 -4.82
N THR A 28 7.32 24.53 -3.81
CA THR A 28 8.69 24.06 -3.57
C THR A 28 8.73 23.39 -2.20
N ILE A 29 9.87 22.79 -1.82
CA ILE A 29 10.04 22.22 -0.46
C ILE A 29 9.78 23.30 0.60
N ALA A 30 10.32 24.52 0.40
CA ALA A 30 10.16 25.64 1.32
C ALA A 30 8.69 26.08 1.46
N THR A 31 7.89 25.94 0.41
CA THR A 31 6.45 26.26 0.44
C THR A 31 5.56 25.04 0.69
N GLY A 32 6.14 23.95 1.21
CA GLY A 32 5.41 22.79 1.72
C GLY A 32 5.10 21.70 0.69
N SER A 33 5.82 21.63 -0.42
CA SER A 33 5.74 20.51 -1.36
C SER A 33 6.19 19.21 -0.69
N ARG A 34 5.40 18.15 -0.90
CA ARG A 34 5.71 16.78 -0.48
C ARG A 34 6.06 15.86 -1.65
N MET A 35 6.30 16.45 -2.83
CA MET A 35 6.55 15.69 -4.05
C MET A 35 7.97 15.13 -4.13
N ARG A 36 8.94 15.80 -3.49
CA ARG A 36 10.31 15.32 -3.48
C ARG A 36 10.37 13.96 -2.82
N LEU A 37 10.98 13.01 -3.49
CA LEU A 37 11.22 11.70 -2.94
C LEU A 37 12.17 11.82 -1.74
N PRO A 38 11.90 11.14 -0.60
CA PRO A 38 12.80 11.18 0.55
C PRO A 38 14.24 10.81 0.17
N GLN A 39 15.23 11.43 0.82
CA GLN A 39 16.64 11.31 0.43
C GLN A 39 17.13 9.86 0.39
N LYS A 40 16.71 9.00 1.35
CA LYS A 40 17.00 7.55 1.33
C LYS A 40 16.65 6.92 -0.01
N TRP A 41 15.49 7.26 -0.56
CA TRP A 41 14.99 6.67 -1.80
C TRP A 41 15.59 7.35 -3.04
N LEU A 42 15.94 8.65 -2.98
CA LEU A 42 16.74 9.27 -4.03
C LEU A 42 18.10 8.59 -4.14
N ASN A 43 18.77 8.33 -3.01
CA ASN A 43 20.06 7.65 -3.01
C ASN A 43 20.03 6.27 -3.67
N LEU A 44 18.89 5.55 -3.59
CA LEU A 44 18.72 4.21 -4.15
C LEU A 44 18.12 4.21 -5.58
N PHE A 45 17.22 5.14 -5.90
CA PHE A 45 16.42 5.06 -7.14
C PHE A 45 16.63 6.26 -8.07
N GLY A 46 17.40 7.26 -7.66
CA GLY A 46 17.61 8.53 -8.36
C GLY A 46 18.57 8.45 -9.55
N GLY A 47 19.36 7.38 -9.66
CA GLY A 47 20.43 7.26 -10.65
C GLY A 47 20.06 7.54 -12.11
N PRO A 48 18.86 7.15 -12.60
CA PRO A 48 18.45 7.47 -13.96
C PRO A 48 18.40 8.96 -14.32
N GLU A 49 18.40 9.87 -13.34
CA GLU A 49 18.40 11.32 -13.57
C GLU A 49 19.75 11.99 -13.21
N ASN A 50 20.80 11.22 -12.91
CA ASN A 50 22.09 11.74 -12.45
C ASN A 50 22.70 12.76 -13.41
N GLU A 51 22.73 12.45 -14.71
CA GLU A 51 23.30 13.34 -15.74
C GLU A 51 22.57 14.69 -15.79
N HIS A 52 21.25 14.69 -15.63
CA HIS A 52 20.44 15.89 -15.73
C HIS A 52 20.58 16.81 -14.51
N TYR A 53 20.72 16.23 -13.31
CA TYR A 53 20.78 16.99 -12.06
C TYR A 53 22.18 17.09 -11.44
N GLY A 54 23.22 16.53 -12.09
CA GLY A 54 24.57 16.52 -11.57
C GLY A 54 24.70 15.76 -10.25
N THR A 55 23.95 14.66 -10.09
CA THR A 55 23.95 13.83 -8.87
C THR A 55 24.68 12.51 -9.08
N ASP A 56 24.95 11.79 -7.99
CA ASP A 56 25.60 10.48 -8.01
C ASP A 56 24.80 9.43 -7.20
N TYR A 57 23.51 9.33 -7.51
CA TYR A 57 22.63 8.35 -6.88
C TYR A 57 22.77 6.97 -7.53
N GLN A 58 22.40 5.92 -6.79
CA GLN A 58 22.37 4.56 -7.33
C GLN A 58 21.19 4.36 -8.29
N THR A 59 21.34 3.35 -9.15
CA THR A 59 20.26 2.84 -10.00
C THR A 59 19.92 1.41 -9.57
N ALA A 60 18.66 1.18 -9.23
CA ALA A 60 18.19 -0.15 -8.87
C ALA A 60 18.42 -1.16 -10.01
N PRO A 61 18.95 -2.37 -9.72
CA PRO A 61 19.25 -3.40 -10.74
C PRO A 61 18.01 -4.17 -11.22
N PHE A 62 16.81 -3.67 -10.91
CA PHE A 62 15.52 -4.26 -11.25
C PHE A 62 14.51 -3.17 -11.59
N LYS A 63 13.47 -3.52 -12.34
CA LYS A 63 12.40 -2.60 -12.73
C LYS A 63 11.31 -2.51 -11.67
N VAL A 64 10.80 -1.31 -11.45
CA VAL A 64 9.66 -1.06 -10.56
C VAL A 64 8.48 -0.57 -11.39
N SER A 65 7.29 -1.12 -11.15
CA SER A 65 6.05 -0.70 -11.79
C SER A 65 4.89 -0.67 -10.80
N SER A 66 3.99 0.30 -10.99
CA SER A 66 2.69 0.39 -10.31
C SER A 66 1.60 -0.45 -10.97
N ASP A 67 1.87 -1.04 -12.13
CA ASP A 67 0.83 -1.61 -13.00
C ASP A 67 0.34 -2.98 -12.53
N CYS A 68 0.98 -3.60 -11.54
CA CYS A 68 0.59 -4.92 -11.06
C CYS A 68 -0.86 -4.91 -10.52
N CYS A 69 -1.25 -3.84 -9.80
CA CYS A 69 -2.63 -3.66 -9.32
C CYS A 69 -3.60 -3.48 -10.48
N TYR A 70 -3.20 -2.73 -11.50
CA TYR A 70 -4.03 -2.54 -12.69
C TYR A 70 -4.33 -3.87 -13.38
N TYR A 71 -3.29 -4.64 -13.72
CA TYR A 71 -3.47 -5.89 -14.47
C TYR A 71 -4.13 -6.99 -13.66
N MET A 72 -3.79 -7.12 -12.37
CA MET A 72 -4.30 -8.22 -11.54
C MET A 72 -5.62 -7.92 -10.85
N LYS A 73 -6.01 -6.65 -10.68
CA LYS A 73 -7.19 -6.27 -9.90
C LYS A 73 -8.13 -5.36 -10.66
N GLU A 74 -7.66 -4.20 -11.09
CA GLU A 74 -8.54 -3.14 -11.62
C GLU A 74 -9.13 -3.55 -12.96
N ARG A 75 -8.29 -3.94 -13.92
CA ARG A 75 -8.70 -4.36 -15.26
C ARG A 75 -9.70 -5.53 -15.26
N PRO A 76 -9.47 -6.66 -14.55
CA PRO A 76 -10.46 -7.74 -14.52
C PRO A 76 -11.79 -7.31 -13.88
N CYS A 77 -11.77 -6.51 -12.82
CA CYS A 77 -12.99 -5.95 -12.22
C CYS A 77 -13.75 -5.04 -13.19
N ASP A 78 -13.05 -4.16 -13.92
CA ASP A 78 -13.64 -3.29 -14.92
C ASP A 78 -14.28 -4.07 -16.08
N ILE A 79 -13.60 -5.12 -16.56
CA ILE A 79 -14.12 -6.01 -17.60
C ILE A 79 -15.40 -6.69 -17.09
N TYR A 80 -15.41 -7.20 -15.86
CA TYR A 80 -16.58 -7.82 -15.27
C TYR A 80 -17.75 -6.84 -15.12
N ALA A 81 -17.49 -5.63 -14.62
CA ALA A 81 -18.51 -4.59 -14.46
C ALA A 81 -19.13 -4.21 -15.81
N LYS A 82 -18.31 -3.99 -16.85
CA LYS A 82 -18.80 -3.67 -18.21
C LYS A 82 -19.63 -4.80 -18.81
N LYS A 83 -19.22 -6.06 -18.61
CA LYS A 83 -19.95 -7.22 -19.14
C LYS A 83 -21.29 -7.47 -18.46
N THR A 84 -21.42 -7.10 -17.18
CA THR A 84 -22.57 -7.47 -16.35
C THR A 84 -23.48 -6.31 -15.96
N GLY A 85 -23.04 -5.07 -16.18
CA GLY A 85 -23.73 -3.87 -15.68
C GLY A 85 -23.71 -3.73 -14.15
N ARG A 86 -22.96 -4.58 -13.44
CA ARG A 86 -22.93 -4.60 -11.97
C ARG A 86 -22.03 -3.49 -11.42
N SER A 87 -22.44 -2.94 -10.29
CA SER A 87 -21.67 -1.97 -9.51
C SER A 87 -21.30 -2.58 -8.15
N PRO A 88 -20.09 -2.30 -7.61
CA PRO A 88 -19.63 -2.91 -6.38
C PRO A 88 -20.19 -2.24 -5.12
N TYR A 89 -20.45 -3.06 -4.11
CA TYR A 89 -20.35 -2.64 -2.72
C TYR A 89 -18.88 -2.70 -2.29
N MET A 90 -18.40 -1.65 -1.62
CA MET A 90 -17.01 -1.58 -1.15
C MET A 90 -16.97 -1.24 0.34
N GLY A 91 -16.15 -1.98 1.09
CA GLY A 91 -15.93 -1.74 2.52
C GLY A 91 -14.98 -0.59 2.84
N LEU A 92 -15.07 0.52 2.11
CA LEU A 92 -14.26 1.72 2.40
C LEU A 92 -14.89 2.49 3.56
N MET A 93 -14.07 2.96 4.50
CA MET A 93 -14.53 3.78 5.63
C MET A 93 -13.86 5.16 5.60
N ALA A 94 -14.59 6.22 5.97
CA ALA A 94 -14.00 7.56 6.03
C ALA A 94 -12.95 7.66 7.16
N SER A 95 -13.15 6.90 8.24
CA SER A 95 -12.24 6.77 9.38
C SER A 95 -10.84 6.23 9.03
N GLU A 96 -10.62 5.77 7.79
CA GLU A 96 -9.31 5.34 7.29
C GLU A 96 -8.40 6.52 6.89
N GLY A 97 -8.95 7.73 6.83
CA GLY A 97 -8.21 8.95 6.57
C GLY A 97 -7.77 9.13 5.11
N GLY A 98 -6.95 10.16 4.88
CA GLY A 98 -6.29 10.41 3.62
C GLY A 98 -7.26 10.69 2.47
N GLN A 99 -7.04 10.06 1.32
CA GLN A 99 -7.91 10.25 0.14
C GLN A 99 -9.29 9.61 0.33
N ARG A 100 -9.39 8.53 1.14
CA ARG A 100 -10.65 7.82 1.36
C ARG A 100 -11.62 8.70 2.13
N GLU A 101 -11.16 9.32 3.20
CA GLU A 101 -11.93 10.30 3.97
C GLU A 101 -12.43 11.43 3.08
N LYS A 102 -11.53 12.12 2.37
CA LYS A 102 -11.88 13.25 1.51
C LYS A 102 -12.94 12.90 0.47
N VAL A 103 -12.78 11.75 -0.18
CA VAL A 103 -13.73 11.29 -1.20
C VAL A 103 -15.07 10.91 -0.56
N LEU A 104 -15.07 10.12 0.50
CA LEU A 104 -16.30 9.64 1.13
C LEU A 104 -17.10 10.75 1.82
N VAL A 105 -16.42 11.71 2.47
CA VAL A 105 -17.08 12.90 3.06
C VAL A 105 -17.76 13.72 1.97
N LYS A 106 -17.14 13.83 0.78
CA LYS A 106 -17.70 14.58 -0.35
C LYS A 106 -18.84 13.82 -1.06
N THR A 107 -18.69 12.52 -1.28
CA THR A 107 -19.60 11.74 -2.13
C THR A 107 -20.66 10.98 -1.35
N GLY A 108 -20.50 10.82 -0.04
CA GLY A 108 -21.30 9.93 0.77
C GLY A 108 -21.09 8.44 0.45
N CYS A 109 -22.04 7.64 0.93
CA CYS A 109 -22.09 6.19 0.75
C CYS A 109 -22.26 5.79 -0.72
N ASN A 110 -23.30 6.32 -1.39
CA ASN A 110 -23.62 5.98 -2.77
C ASN A 110 -23.09 7.04 -3.72
N LEU A 111 -22.26 6.63 -4.67
CA LEU A 111 -21.73 7.49 -5.72
C LEU A 111 -22.28 7.01 -7.07
N TYR A 112 -22.97 7.91 -7.78
CA TYR A 112 -23.45 7.72 -9.15
C TYR A 112 -22.74 8.73 -10.06
N GLY A 113 -21.48 8.45 -10.39
CA GLY A 113 -20.66 9.30 -11.25
C GLY A 113 -20.78 8.92 -12.72
N LYS A 114 -20.28 9.80 -13.60
CA LYS A 114 -20.22 9.53 -15.06
C LYS A 114 -19.39 8.30 -15.42
N THR A 115 -18.33 8.04 -14.66
CA THR A 115 -17.38 6.95 -14.91
C THR A 115 -17.36 5.90 -13.79
N VAL A 116 -17.89 6.22 -12.61
CA VAL A 116 -17.80 5.36 -11.42
C VAL A 116 -19.15 5.33 -10.73
N THR A 117 -19.70 4.12 -10.59
CA THR A 117 -20.86 3.85 -9.74
C THR A 117 -20.45 2.87 -8.65
N ARG A 118 -20.73 3.20 -7.38
CA ARG A 118 -20.39 2.35 -6.23
C ARG A 118 -21.26 2.65 -5.00
N SER A 119 -21.28 1.72 -4.07
CA SER A 119 -21.83 1.92 -2.72
C SER A 119 -20.79 1.57 -1.65
N CYS A 120 -20.62 2.44 -0.65
CA CYS A 120 -19.74 2.22 0.50
C CYS A 120 -20.53 2.29 1.81
N PRO A 121 -21.28 1.23 2.17
CA PRO A 121 -22.16 1.24 3.34
C PRO A 121 -21.40 1.46 4.66
N PHE A 122 -20.14 1.06 4.73
CA PHE A 122 -19.28 1.28 5.89
C PHE A 122 -18.63 2.67 5.94
N ALA A 123 -19.01 3.61 5.07
CA ALA A 123 -18.39 4.94 5.01
C ALA A 123 -18.39 5.67 6.36
N ILE A 124 -19.45 5.53 7.15
CA ILE A 124 -19.62 6.19 8.45
C ILE A 124 -19.07 5.39 9.65
N PHE A 125 -18.64 4.15 9.42
CA PHE A 125 -18.20 3.26 10.49
C PHE A 125 -16.73 3.50 10.83
N SER A 126 -16.39 3.31 12.09
CA SER A 126 -15.01 3.18 12.56
C SER A 126 -14.56 1.73 12.56
N ARG A 127 -13.25 1.51 12.69
CA ARG A 127 -12.72 0.15 12.91
C ARG A 127 -13.33 -0.52 14.13
N GLN A 128 -13.59 0.24 15.20
CA GLN A 128 -14.17 -0.32 16.43
C GLN A 128 -15.59 -0.82 16.19
N ASP A 129 -16.39 -0.06 15.41
CA ASP A 129 -17.75 -0.47 15.06
C ASP A 129 -17.74 -1.75 14.24
N ILE A 130 -16.82 -1.88 13.27
CA ILE A 130 -16.71 -3.10 12.45
C ILE A 130 -16.28 -4.32 13.28
N LEU A 131 -15.32 -4.16 14.19
CA LEU A 131 -14.88 -5.27 15.05
C LEU A 131 -15.97 -5.69 16.04
N ARG A 132 -16.71 -4.72 16.60
CA ARG A 132 -17.85 -5.01 17.48
C ARG A 132 -18.96 -5.71 16.71
N LEU A 133 -19.33 -5.20 15.54
CA LEU A 133 -20.36 -5.79 14.69
C LEU A 133 -20.01 -7.24 14.31
N ALA A 134 -18.73 -7.52 14.03
CA ALA A 134 -18.29 -8.87 13.71
C ALA A 134 -18.47 -9.85 14.89
N LEU A 135 -18.26 -9.39 16.13
CA LEU A 135 -18.51 -10.19 17.34
C LEU A 135 -20.01 -10.39 17.58
N GLU A 136 -20.81 -9.32 17.48
CA GLU A 136 -22.27 -9.37 17.69
C GLU A 136 -22.99 -10.27 16.68
N MET A 137 -22.47 -10.32 15.45
CA MET A 137 -23.02 -11.12 14.36
C MET A 137 -22.37 -12.51 14.24
N GLU A 138 -21.47 -12.87 15.16
CA GLU A 138 -20.70 -14.14 15.12
C GLU A 138 -20.07 -14.40 13.73
N THR A 139 -19.54 -13.35 13.11
CA THR A 139 -19.04 -13.41 11.73
C THR A 139 -17.73 -14.19 11.65
N PRO A 140 -17.57 -15.11 10.68
CA PRO A 140 -16.30 -15.80 10.48
C PRO A 140 -15.15 -14.82 10.21
N ILE A 141 -14.09 -14.91 11.01
CA ILE A 141 -12.89 -14.09 10.86
C ILE A 141 -11.83 -14.86 10.08
N PRO A 142 -11.31 -14.34 8.95
CA PRO A 142 -10.24 -15.00 8.22
C PRO A 142 -8.98 -15.14 9.09
N ALA A 143 -8.35 -16.33 9.06
CA ALA A 143 -7.21 -16.67 9.93
C ALA A 143 -6.02 -15.69 9.87
N ILE A 144 -5.86 -14.97 8.75
CA ILE A 144 -4.84 -13.93 8.58
C ILE A 144 -5.00 -12.74 9.55
N TYR A 145 -6.23 -12.48 10.03
CA TYR A 145 -6.52 -11.49 11.06
C TYR A 145 -6.38 -12.06 12.48
N GLY A 146 -6.33 -13.38 12.63
CA GLY A 146 -6.37 -14.07 13.92
C GLY A 146 -7.73 -13.90 14.59
N GLU A 147 -7.71 -13.67 15.90
CA GLU A 147 -8.90 -13.40 16.73
C GLU A 147 -9.10 -11.90 16.96
N ILE A 148 -10.34 -11.50 17.26
CA ILE A 148 -10.67 -10.17 17.80
C ILE A 148 -10.54 -10.24 19.33
N LYS A 149 -9.67 -9.41 19.90
CA LYS A 149 -9.46 -9.29 21.36
C LYS A 149 -9.72 -7.88 21.84
N GLN A 150 -10.19 -7.78 23.08
CA GLN A 150 -10.29 -6.50 23.78
C GLN A 150 -8.99 -6.21 24.51
N GLN A 151 -8.41 -5.03 24.25
CA GLN A 151 -7.26 -4.50 24.94
C GLN A 151 -7.64 -3.99 26.34
N PRO A 152 -6.69 -3.82 27.27
CA PRO A 152 -6.97 -3.31 28.63
C PRO A 152 -7.66 -1.93 28.66
N ASN A 153 -7.48 -1.11 27.62
CA ASN A 153 -8.14 0.19 27.47
C ASN A 153 -9.57 0.11 26.89
N GLY A 154 -10.10 -1.11 26.70
CA GLY A 154 -11.43 -1.35 26.16
C GLY A 154 -11.54 -1.39 24.63
N LEU A 155 -10.46 -1.07 23.89
CA LEU A 155 -10.47 -1.10 22.42
C LEU A 155 -10.36 -2.53 21.89
N LEU A 156 -11.10 -2.82 20.82
CA LEU A 156 -11.02 -4.07 20.08
C LEU A 156 -9.90 -4.03 19.05
N GLU A 157 -9.20 -5.15 18.88
CA GLU A 157 -8.12 -5.30 17.92
C GLU A 157 -8.03 -6.74 17.40
N THR A 158 -7.59 -6.90 16.16
CA THR A 158 -7.22 -8.19 15.58
C THR A 158 -5.82 -8.58 16.03
N THR A 159 -5.63 -9.80 16.50
CA THR A 159 -4.34 -10.31 17.02
C THR A 159 -3.24 -10.48 15.98
N ARG A 160 -3.57 -10.49 14.67
CA ARG A 160 -2.59 -10.56 13.58
C ARG A 160 -2.66 -9.32 12.68
N ALA A 161 -2.94 -9.49 11.39
CA ALA A 161 -2.98 -8.36 10.45
C ALA A 161 -4.14 -7.42 10.77
N LYS A 162 -3.95 -6.11 10.62
CA LYS A 162 -5.05 -5.11 10.69
C LYS A 162 -5.69 -4.84 9.33
N ARG A 163 -4.93 -5.09 8.27
CA ARG A 163 -5.28 -4.89 6.86
C ARG A 163 -4.47 -5.90 6.05
N THR A 164 -5.06 -6.43 5.00
CA THR A 164 -4.39 -7.39 4.12
C THR A 164 -4.48 -6.95 2.67
N GLY A 165 -3.58 -7.51 1.86
CA GLY A 165 -3.50 -7.29 0.42
C GLY A 165 -3.04 -8.58 -0.27
N CYS A 166 -2.39 -8.47 -1.43
CA CYS A 166 -1.76 -9.63 -2.04
C CYS A 166 -0.58 -10.10 -1.18
N SER A 167 -0.37 -11.41 -1.08
CA SER A 167 0.77 -12.02 -0.38
C SER A 167 2.13 -11.53 -0.90
N MET A 168 2.25 -11.35 -2.22
CA MET A 168 3.48 -10.89 -2.89
C MET A 168 3.74 -9.38 -2.83
N CYS A 169 2.83 -8.56 -2.29
CA CYS A 169 2.93 -7.12 -2.45
C CYS A 169 3.78 -6.49 -1.34
N GLY A 170 4.98 -5.99 -1.70
CA GLY A 170 5.85 -5.22 -0.80
C GLY A 170 5.45 -3.75 -0.61
N PHE A 171 4.26 -3.32 -1.06
CA PHE A 171 3.83 -1.94 -0.89
C PHE A 171 3.69 -1.59 0.61
N GLY A 172 4.45 -0.59 1.04
CA GLY A 172 4.51 -0.15 2.44
C GLY A 172 5.43 -0.99 3.33
N ILE A 173 6.17 -1.97 2.80
CA ILE A 173 7.02 -2.83 3.65
C ILE A 173 8.06 -2.03 4.45
N HIS A 174 8.56 -0.93 3.89
CA HIS A 174 9.56 -0.06 4.52
C HIS A 174 9.06 0.72 5.74
N ILE A 175 7.75 0.72 6.02
CA ILE A 175 7.15 1.33 7.22
C ILE A 175 6.60 0.28 8.20
N GLU A 176 6.65 -1.01 7.84
CA GLU A 176 6.26 -2.08 8.75
C GLU A 176 7.36 -2.39 9.76
N LYS A 177 6.94 -2.70 10.99
CA LYS A 177 7.83 -3.27 12.01
C LYS A 177 7.86 -4.78 11.85
N ARG A 178 8.96 -5.41 12.24
CA ARG A 178 9.00 -6.88 12.35
C ARG A 178 8.22 -7.37 13.59
N PRO A 179 7.47 -8.49 13.50
CA PRO A 179 7.24 -9.27 12.29
C PRO A 179 6.38 -8.51 11.26
N HIS A 180 6.93 -8.34 10.06
CA HIS A 180 6.21 -7.76 8.94
C HIS A 180 5.51 -8.86 8.15
N ARG A 181 4.70 -8.48 7.15
CA ARG A 181 3.88 -9.45 6.40
C ARG A 181 4.65 -10.63 5.80
N PHE A 182 5.90 -10.45 5.39
CA PHE A 182 6.71 -11.52 4.83
C PHE A 182 7.22 -12.51 5.88
N ASP A 183 7.38 -12.08 7.13
CA ASP A 183 7.74 -13.00 8.23
C ASP A 183 6.55 -13.89 8.58
N ARG A 184 5.35 -13.31 8.59
CA ARG A 184 4.11 -14.07 8.75
C ARG A 184 3.90 -15.03 7.60
N LEU A 185 4.23 -14.63 6.37
CA LEU A 185 4.15 -15.52 5.20
C LEU A 185 5.12 -16.70 5.29
N LEU A 186 6.35 -16.49 5.77
CA LEU A 186 7.31 -17.58 6.02
C LEU A 186 6.71 -18.62 6.96
N HIS A 187 6.09 -18.17 8.05
CA HIS A 187 5.47 -19.08 9.02
C HIS A 187 4.20 -19.75 8.49
N ASP A 188 3.30 -18.99 7.88
CA ASP A 188 2.01 -19.52 7.41
C ASP A 188 2.17 -20.42 6.17
N ASN A 189 3.11 -20.09 5.28
CA ASN A 189 3.35 -20.80 4.02
C ASN A 189 4.82 -20.69 3.55
N PRO A 190 5.74 -21.48 4.13
CA PRO A 190 7.17 -21.42 3.79
C PRO A 190 7.48 -21.65 2.32
N LYS A 191 6.67 -22.47 1.63
CA LYS A 191 6.82 -22.75 0.20
C LYS A 191 6.55 -21.52 -0.66
N GLU A 192 5.43 -20.84 -0.39
CA GLU A 192 5.10 -19.59 -1.09
C GLU A 192 6.10 -18.49 -0.76
N TRP A 193 6.50 -18.38 0.50
CA TRP A 193 7.55 -17.44 0.90
C TRP A 193 8.85 -17.68 0.11
N SER A 194 9.32 -18.93 0.05
CA SER A 194 10.54 -19.31 -0.66
C SER A 194 10.47 -18.95 -2.15
N PHE A 195 9.35 -19.28 -2.79
CA PHE A 195 9.09 -18.91 -4.18
C PHE A 195 9.19 -17.39 -4.41
N TRP A 196 8.55 -16.58 -3.55
CA TRP A 196 8.62 -15.13 -3.71
C TRP A 196 10.02 -14.56 -3.46
N MET A 197 10.68 -15.02 -2.40
CA MET A 197 11.96 -14.47 -1.99
C MET A 197 13.10 -14.86 -2.92
N TYR A 198 13.19 -16.15 -3.27
CA TYR A 198 14.31 -16.69 -4.04
C TYR A 198 14.02 -16.72 -5.55
N ASP A 199 12.90 -17.30 -5.97
CA ASP A 199 12.63 -17.53 -7.40
C ASP A 199 12.20 -16.25 -8.11
N MET A 200 11.30 -15.49 -7.49
CA MET A 200 10.80 -14.21 -8.02
C MET A 200 11.68 -13.02 -7.65
N GLY A 201 12.66 -13.22 -6.76
CA GLY A 201 13.69 -12.23 -6.43
C GLY A 201 13.29 -11.12 -5.46
N TRP A 202 12.22 -11.29 -4.65
CA TRP A 202 11.88 -10.32 -3.63
C TRP A 202 12.99 -10.12 -2.58
N GLY A 203 13.76 -11.17 -2.26
CA GLY A 203 14.88 -11.06 -1.33
C GLY A 203 15.89 -9.99 -1.77
N LYS A 204 16.27 -10.00 -3.06
CA LYS A 204 17.17 -8.99 -3.65
C LYS A 204 16.60 -7.58 -3.56
N VAL A 205 15.28 -7.43 -3.71
CA VAL A 205 14.62 -6.13 -3.57
C VAL A 205 14.68 -5.65 -2.12
N LEU A 206 14.40 -6.53 -1.16
CA LEU A 206 14.41 -6.23 0.28
C LEU A 206 15.82 -5.87 0.76
N ASP A 207 16.84 -6.62 0.34
CA ASP A 207 18.25 -6.31 0.61
C ASP A 207 18.62 -4.92 0.08
N TYR A 208 18.21 -4.62 -1.17
CA TYR A 208 18.49 -3.33 -1.81
C TYR A 208 17.90 -2.13 -1.06
N ILE A 209 16.72 -2.30 -0.45
CA ILE A 209 16.05 -1.25 0.33
C ILE A 209 16.39 -1.27 1.83
N GLY A 210 17.25 -2.22 2.25
CA GLY A 210 17.71 -2.40 3.62
C GLY A 210 16.62 -2.88 4.57
N ILE A 211 15.81 -3.86 4.15
CA ILE A 211 14.77 -4.49 4.97
C ILE A 211 15.16 -5.94 5.22
N ALA A 212 15.38 -6.29 6.49
CA ALA A 212 15.75 -7.66 6.88
C ALA A 212 14.55 -8.61 6.74
N TRP A 213 14.78 -9.78 6.14
CA TRP A 213 13.73 -10.75 5.80
C TRP A 213 14.12 -12.22 6.02
N GLU A 214 15.41 -12.55 5.99
CA GLU A 214 15.93 -13.92 6.19
C GLU A 214 16.28 -14.22 7.66
N SER A 215 16.50 -13.19 8.50
CA SER A 215 16.86 -13.41 9.89
C SER A 215 15.68 -13.96 10.71
N GLU A 216 15.94 -14.99 11.49
CA GLU A 216 14.98 -15.57 12.43
C GLU A 216 14.45 -14.49 13.37
N ILE A 217 13.12 -14.49 13.58
CA ILE A 217 12.50 -13.69 14.64
C ILE A 217 12.59 -14.53 15.91
N GLU A 218 13.40 -14.08 16.86
CA GLU A 218 13.88 -14.89 17.99
C GLU A 218 12.77 -15.43 18.92
N THR A 219 11.50 -15.01 18.82
CA THR A 219 10.42 -15.57 19.67
C THR A 219 9.02 -15.63 19.04
N GLN A 220 8.24 -16.67 19.39
CA GLN A 220 6.79 -16.78 19.12
C GLN A 220 5.96 -15.62 19.70
N ALA A 221 6.45 -14.99 20.78
CA ALA A 221 5.82 -13.80 21.35
C ALA A 221 5.86 -12.60 20.39
N GLN A 222 6.93 -12.47 19.60
CA GLN A 222 7.03 -11.42 18.58
C GLN A 222 6.09 -11.70 17.40
N MET A 223 5.90 -12.97 17.04
CA MET A 223 5.01 -13.39 15.94
C MET A 223 3.52 -13.12 16.17
N ASN A 224 3.10 -13.10 17.43
CA ASN A 224 1.72 -12.87 17.87
C ASN A 224 1.43 -11.40 18.24
N LEU A 225 2.43 -10.51 18.15
CA LEU A 225 2.27 -9.05 18.17
C LEU A 225 2.03 -8.53 16.75
#